data_AF-A0AAD4IWH1-F1
#
_entry.id   AF-A0AAD4IWH1-F1
#
_cell.length_a   1.000
_cell.length_b   1.000
_cell.length_c   1.000
_cell.angle_alpha   90.00
_cell.angle_beta   90.00
_cell.angle_gamma   90.00
#
_symmetry.space_group_name_H-M   'P 1'
#
loop_
_entity.id
_entity.type
_entity.pdbx_description
1 polymer ?
#
loop_
_entity_poly.entity_id
_entity_poly.type
_entity_poly.pdbx_seq_one_letter_code
_entity_poly.pdbx_strand_id
1 'polypeptide(L)'
;MAESKETHVVEIPVDEEHRHKEAMQSHPLAEISRSPGHFLLLKLWQREEELFGRRMSRKESRMDTTKGEIFQLCSQFFLFHGLFFTILFTSSPPPPNRCAEWWLPALLSGGASLAVVLLVQAKLWRYWKVEGQLQRERAAARGLTRCVQELRMKGASFDLSKEPNKGKRLKSSSVEIKWGPLTWCSHYRLSLFLASFAGLALLSCRLLLCS
;
A
#
# COMPACT_ATOMS: atom_id res chain seq x y z
N MET A 1 -79.15 -13.62 30.66
CA MET A 1 -78.42 -13.23 29.44
C MET A 1 -77.87 -11.83 29.67
N ALA A 2 -76.55 -11.69 29.51
CA ALA A 2 -75.77 -10.46 29.26
C ALA A 2 -75.77 -9.35 30.33
N GLU A 3 -74.68 -8.64 30.61
CA GLU A 3 -73.24 -8.76 30.35
C GLU A 3 -72.64 -7.59 31.15
N SER A 4 -71.92 -7.87 32.24
CA SER A 4 -71.17 -6.85 32.97
C SER A 4 -69.83 -6.64 32.26
N LYS A 5 -69.67 -5.50 31.59
CA LYS A 5 -68.38 -5.05 31.03
C LYS A 5 -67.44 -4.68 32.18
N GLU A 6 -66.54 -5.60 32.53
CA GLU A 6 -65.33 -5.30 33.29
C GLU A 6 -64.31 -4.61 32.39
N THR A 7 -64.05 -3.34 32.65
CA THR A 7 -62.90 -2.61 32.11
C THR A 7 -61.63 -3.16 32.76
N HIS A 8 -60.93 -4.03 32.06
CA HIS A 8 -59.63 -4.56 32.47
C HIS A 8 -58.56 -3.46 32.34
N VAL A 9 -58.37 -2.68 33.41
CA VAL A 9 -57.23 -1.77 33.54
C VAL A 9 -55.98 -2.62 33.74
N VAL A 10 -55.18 -2.76 32.68
CA VAL A 10 -53.82 -3.30 32.78
C VAL A 10 -52.96 -2.22 33.42
N GLU A 11 -52.73 -2.31 34.72
CA GLU A 11 -51.62 -1.58 35.34
C GLU A 11 -50.31 -2.17 34.80
N ILE A 12 -49.73 -1.46 33.83
CA ILE A 12 -48.37 -1.73 33.38
C ILE A 12 -47.46 -1.36 34.56
N PRO A 13 -46.68 -2.29 35.14
CA PRO A 13 -45.76 -1.97 36.21
C PRO A 13 -44.74 -0.93 35.70
N VAL A 14 -44.77 0.25 36.31
CA VAL A 14 -43.95 1.44 35.99
C VAL A 14 -42.44 1.20 36.18
N ASP A 15 -42.04 0.05 36.74
CA ASP A 15 -40.64 -0.32 36.97
C ASP A 15 -39.85 -0.70 35.71
N GLU A 16 -40.51 -1.13 34.63
CA GLU A 16 -39.83 -1.44 33.36
C GLU A 16 -39.30 -0.17 32.66
N GLU A 17 -39.98 0.96 32.81
CA GLU A 17 -39.58 2.22 32.17
C GLU A 17 -38.33 2.84 32.83
N HIS A 18 -38.14 2.60 34.13
CA HIS A 18 -36.92 2.99 34.83
C HIS A 18 -35.74 2.10 34.47
N ARG A 19 -35.93 0.78 34.32
CA ARG A 19 -34.86 -0.12 33.82
C ARG A 19 -34.46 0.18 32.38
N HIS A 20 -35.41 0.51 31.50
CA HIS A 20 -35.09 0.91 30.13
C HIS A 20 -34.39 2.27 30.06
N LYS A 21 -34.72 3.23 30.94
CA LYS A 21 -33.99 4.50 31.06
C LYS A 21 -32.59 4.32 31.66
N GLU A 22 -32.39 3.41 32.60
CA GLU A 22 -31.07 3.10 33.17
C GLU A 22 -30.17 2.30 32.21
N ALA A 23 -30.75 1.34 31.47
CA ALA A 23 -30.05 0.61 30.42
C ALA A 23 -29.75 1.46 29.17
N MET A 24 -30.55 2.50 28.92
CA MET A 24 -30.26 3.49 27.87
C MET A 24 -29.32 4.61 28.35
N GLN A 25 -29.21 4.82 29.66
CA GLN A 25 -28.15 5.66 30.28
C GLN A 25 -26.79 4.96 30.33
N SER A 26 -26.74 3.63 30.29
CA SER A 26 -25.51 2.84 30.28
C SER A 26 -24.95 2.58 28.86
N HIS A 27 -25.43 3.32 27.85
CA HIS A 27 -24.79 3.29 26.54
C HIS A 27 -23.61 4.27 26.54
N PRO A 28 -22.36 3.83 26.26
CA PRO A 28 -21.18 4.67 26.40
C PRO A 28 -21.20 5.91 25.49
N LEU A 29 -21.98 5.91 24.41
CA LEU A 29 -22.23 7.10 23.58
C LEU A 29 -23.12 8.16 24.26
N ALA A 30 -24.02 7.76 25.18
CA ALA A 30 -24.86 8.67 25.97
C ALA A 30 -24.09 9.32 27.13
N GLU A 31 -23.02 8.68 27.60
CA GLU A 31 -22.11 9.26 28.59
C GLU A 31 -21.08 10.21 27.94
N ILE A 32 -20.65 9.93 26.71
CA ILE A 32 -19.84 10.86 25.89
C ILE A 32 -20.64 12.12 25.53
N SER A 33 -21.95 12.02 25.31
CA SER A 33 -22.78 13.20 25.02
C SER A 33 -23.01 14.10 26.25
N ARG A 34 -22.84 13.58 27.48
CA ARG A 34 -22.86 14.39 28.71
C ARG A 34 -21.63 15.27 28.88
N SER A 35 -20.50 14.95 28.24
CA SER A 35 -19.29 15.77 28.27
C SER A 35 -18.98 16.38 26.88
N PRO A 36 -19.08 17.71 26.70
CA PRO A 36 -18.87 18.34 25.39
C PRO A 36 -17.43 18.16 24.86
N GLY A 37 -16.43 18.00 25.74
CA GLY A 37 -15.03 17.81 25.34
C GLY A 37 -14.74 16.46 24.67
N HIS A 38 -15.25 15.36 25.24
CA HIS A 38 -15.05 14.01 24.70
C HIS A 38 -15.79 13.81 23.36
N PHE A 39 -16.97 14.40 23.20
CA PHE A 39 -17.70 14.38 21.94
C PHE A 39 -16.97 15.17 20.83
N LEU A 40 -16.41 16.33 21.16
CA LEU A 40 -15.59 17.12 20.22
C LEU A 40 -14.34 16.34 19.80
N LEU A 41 -13.65 15.73 20.75
CA LEU A 41 -12.44 14.93 20.49
C LEU A 41 -12.75 13.74 19.58
N LEU A 42 -13.86 13.03 19.83
CA LEU A 42 -14.32 11.94 18.99
C LEU A 42 -14.56 12.41 17.55
N LYS A 43 -15.25 13.54 17.36
CA LYS A 43 -15.46 14.13 16.03
C LYS A 43 -14.16 14.54 15.36
N LEU A 44 -13.22 15.12 16.09
CA LEU A 44 -11.90 15.51 15.57
C LEU A 44 -11.10 14.29 15.10
N TRP A 45 -11.06 13.22 15.90
CA TRP A 45 -10.34 12.00 15.54
C TRP A 45 -11.01 11.23 14.40
N GLN A 46 -12.34 11.19 14.36
CA GLN A 46 -13.06 10.60 13.24
C GLN A 46 -12.78 11.36 11.93
N ARG A 47 -12.74 12.70 11.98
CA ARG A 47 -12.30 13.51 10.83
C ARG A 47 -10.85 13.24 10.44
N GLU A 48 -9.96 13.10 11.42
CA GLU A 48 -8.55 12.79 11.16
C GLU A 48 -8.36 11.39 10.56
N GLU A 49 -9.16 10.40 10.97
CA GLU A 49 -9.22 9.05 10.39
C GLU A 49 -9.66 9.09 8.92
N GLU A 50 -10.72 9.83 8.59
CA GLU A 50 -11.16 10.02 7.21
C GLU A 50 -10.07 10.68 6.34
N LEU A 51 -9.36 11.68 6.88
CA LEU A 51 -8.25 12.33 6.19
C LEU A 51 -7.06 11.37 5.98
N PHE A 52 -6.76 10.50 6.94
CA PHE A 52 -5.78 9.42 6.76
C PHE A 52 -6.22 8.45 5.67
N GLY A 53 -7.48 8.00 5.70
CA GLY A 53 -8.03 7.09 4.69
C GLY A 53 -7.93 7.66 3.27
N ARG A 54 -8.32 8.92 3.06
CA ARG A 54 -8.20 9.60 1.75
C ARG A 54 -6.75 9.72 1.29
N ARG A 55 -5.82 10.10 2.19
CA ARG A 55 -4.38 10.21 1.86
C ARG A 55 -3.78 8.86 1.51
N MET A 56 -4.12 7.81 2.25
CA MET A 56 -3.66 6.44 1.99
C MET A 56 -4.19 5.93 0.65
N SER A 57 -5.49 6.08 0.38
CA SER A 57 -6.10 5.66 -0.88
C SER A 57 -5.46 6.34 -2.10
N ARG A 58 -5.17 7.65 -2.02
CA ARG A 58 -4.46 8.36 -3.10
C ARG A 58 -3.04 7.81 -3.32
N LYS A 59 -2.34 7.43 -2.24
CA LYS A 59 -0.99 6.83 -2.35
C LYS A 59 -1.04 5.42 -2.92
N GLU A 60 -1.98 4.59 -2.48
CA GLU A 60 -2.20 3.23 -3.00
C GLU A 60 -2.52 3.27 -4.49
N SER A 61 -3.46 4.12 -4.93
CA SER A 61 -3.78 4.30 -6.34
C SER A 61 -2.55 4.71 -7.17
N ARG A 62 -1.76 5.68 -6.68
CA ARG A 62 -0.52 6.10 -7.36
C ARG A 62 0.53 4.97 -7.44
N MET A 63 0.59 4.13 -6.42
CA MET A 63 1.47 2.95 -6.44
C MET A 63 1.01 1.93 -7.46
N ASP A 64 -0.29 1.68 -7.57
CA ASP A 64 -0.84 0.76 -8.57
C ASP A 64 -0.62 1.26 -10.00
N THR A 65 -0.77 2.58 -10.25
CA THR A 65 -0.35 3.18 -11.51
C THR A 65 1.14 2.95 -11.79
N THR A 66 2.00 3.15 -10.78
CA THR A 66 3.45 2.93 -10.93
C THR A 66 3.77 1.46 -11.24
N LYS A 67 3.05 0.49 -10.67
CA LYS A 67 3.20 -0.94 -11.01
C LYS A 67 2.83 -1.20 -12.46
N GLY A 68 1.73 -0.62 -12.94
CA GLY A 68 1.32 -0.71 -14.34
C GLY A 68 2.37 -0.16 -15.31
N GLU A 69 2.93 1.02 -15.00
CA GLU A 69 4.02 1.62 -15.79
C GLU A 69 5.27 0.73 -15.81
N ILE A 70 5.65 0.13 -14.67
CA ILE A 70 6.80 -0.80 -14.60
C ILE A 70 6.53 -2.04 -15.47
N PHE A 71 5.33 -2.62 -15.36
CA PHE A 71 4.95 -3.77 -16.18
C PHE A 71 5.01 -3.46 -17.67
N GLN A 72 4.51 -2.28 -18.07
CA GLN A 72 4.58 -1.82 -19.45
C GLN A 72 6.02 -1.66 -19.95
N LEU A 73 6.92 -1.06 -19.16
CA LEU A 73 8.34 -0.95 -19.48
C LEU A 73 9.01 -2.32 -19.64
N CYS A 74 8.70 -3.27 -18.75
CA CYS A 74 9.19 -4.65 -18.86
C CYS A 74 8.67 -5.34 -20.12
N SER A 75 7.38 -5.20 -20.44
CA SER A 75 6.81 -5.75 -21.67
C SER A 75 7.49 -5.18 -22.91
N GLN A 76 7.66 -3.86 -22.97
CA GLN A 76 8.35 -3.20 -24.07
C GLN A 76 9.82 -3.63 -24.21
N PHE A 77 10.50 -3.91 -23.11
CA PHE A 77 11.85 -4.45 -23.12
C PHE A 77 11.93 -5.84 -23.79
N PHE A 78 11.06 -6.77 -23.42
CA PHE A 78 11.04 -8.10 -24.03
C PHE A 78 10.62 -8.05 -25.50
N LEU A 79 9.63 -7.22 -25.83
CA LEU A 79 9.22 -6.99 -27.22
C LEU A 79 10.35 -6.42 -28.06
N PHE A 80 11.07 -5.41 -27.55
CA PHE A 80 12.23 -4.83 -28.22
C PHE A 80 13.29 -5.89 -28.51
N HIS A 81 13.68 -6.70 -27.52
CA HIS A 81 14.67 -7.75 -27.73
C HIS A 81 14.19 -8.86 -28.67
N GLY A 82 12.94 -9.28 -28.57
CA GLY A 82 12.36 -10.28 -29.48
C GLY A 82 12.41 -9.80 -30.93
N LEU A 83 11.95 -8.56 -31.19
CA LEU A 83 11.99 -7.96 -32.52
C LEU A 83 13.43 -7.74 -33.01
N PHE A 84 14.29 -7.22 -32.14
CA PHE A 84 15.70 -6.98 -32.45
C PHE A 84 16.40 -8.27 -32.88
N PHE A 85 16.24 -9.37 -32.14
CA PHE A 85 16.83 -10.66 -32.52
C PHE A 85 16.20 -11.26 -33.78
N THR A 86 14.89 -11.08 -33.97
CA THR A 86 14.21 -11.54 -35.19
C THR A 86 14.80 -10.85 -36.42
N ILE A 87 14.90 -9.53 -36.39
CA ILE A 87 15.47 -8.73 -37.48
C ILE A 87 16.92 -9.13 -37.72
N LEU A 88 17.72 -9.19 -36.65
CA LEU A 88 19.14 -9.55 -36.72
C LEU A 88 19.35 -10.94 -37.35
N PHE A 89 18.49 -11.91 -37.03
CA PHE A 89 18.51 -13.24 -37.64
C PHE A 89 18.09 -13.21 -39.12
N THR A 90 17.00 -12.51 -39.46
CA THR A 90 16.46 -12.47 -40.83
C THR A 90 17.31 -11.65 -41.81
N SER A 91 18.01 -10.63 -41.32
CA SER A 91 18.79 -9.71 -42.15
C SER A 91 20.26 -10.11 -42.26
N SER A 92 20.67 -11.24 -41.66
CA SER A 92 22.07 -11.67 -41.66
C SER A 92 22.48 -12.29 -43.01
N PRO A 93 23.44 -11.68 -43.75
CA PRO A 93 23.93 -12.22 -45.02
C PRO A 93 24.82 -13.48 -44.82
N PRO A 94 25.02 -14.32 -45.87
CA PRO A 94 25.95 -15.46 -45.82
C PRO A 94 27.41 -15.04 -45.56
N PRO A 95 28.27 -15.93 -45.02
CA PRO A 95 29.69 -15.66 -44.66
C PRO A 95 30.53 -15.13 -45.84
N PRO A 96 31.65 -14.37 -45.63
CA PRO A 96 32.66 -14.63 -44.57
C PRO A 96 33.02 -13.47 -43.60
N ASN A 97 32.56 -12.23 -43.76
CA ASN A 97 33.03 -11.07 -42.97
C ASN A 97 31.98 -10.49 -42.00
N ARG A 98 31.33 -11.34 -41.18
CA ARG A 98 30.25 -10.92 -40.27
C ARG A 98 30.72 -10.25 -38.96
N CYS A 99 31.93 -10.58 -38.49
CA CYS A 99 32.40 -10.26 -37.14
C CYS A 99 33.11 -8.89 -37.02
N ALA A 100 33.10 -8.05 -38.06
CA ALA A 100 33.65 -6.69 -37.98
C ALA A 100 32.61 -5.65 -37.48
N GLU A 101 31.31 -5.91 -37.69
CA GLU A 101 30.24 -4.92 -37.46
C GLU A 101 29.31 -5.27 -36.27
N TRP A 102 29.60 -6.34 -35.52
CA TRP A 102 28.77 -6.76 -34.36
C TRP A 102 28.61 -5.68 -33.28
N TRP A 103 29.55 -4.74 -33.22
CA TRP A 103 29.57 -3.69 -32.21
C TRP A 103 28.40 -2.71 -32.38
N LEU A 104 27.92 -2.49 -33.61
CA LEU A 104 26.84 -1.53 -33.87
C LEU A 104 25.47 -2.05 -33.37
N PRO A 105 25.03 -3.28 -33.72
CA PRO A 105 23.83 -3.87 -33.10
C PRO A 105 23.96 -4.05 -31.59
N ALA A 106 25.15 -4.41 -31.10
CA ALA A 106 25.39 -4.55 -29.67
C ALA A 106 25.29 -3.22 -28.92
N LEU A 107 25.85 -2.13 -29.45
CA LEU A 107 25.78 -0.80 -28.84
C LEU A 107 24.35 -0.28 -28.83
N LEU A 108 23.61 -0.46 -29.94
CA LEU A 108 22.20 -0.05 -30.04
C LEU A 108 21.33 -0.80 -29.03
N SER A 109 21.45 -2.13 -29.00
CA SER A 109 20.71 -2.99 -28.07
C SER A 109 21.07 -2.67 -26.62
N GLY A 110 22.37 -2.63 -26.30
CA GLY A 110 22.86 -2.32 -24.96
C GLY A 110 22.43 -0.93 -24.46
N GLY A 111 22.45 0.09 -25.33
CA GLY A 111 22.00 1.44 -25.01
C GLY A 111 20.50 1.49 -24.70
N ALA A 112 19.67 0.88 -25.54
CA ALA A 112 18.22 0.80 -25.32
C ALA A 112 17.88 0.02 -24.04
N SER A 113 18.51 -1.14 -23.82
CA SER A 113 18.34 -1.95 -22.60
C SER A 113 18.75 -1.19 -21.35
N LEU A 114 19.90 -0.49 -21.37
CA LEU A 114 20.39 0.29 -20.24
C LEU A 114 19.40 1.42 -19.90
N ALA A 115 18.87 2.12 -20.91
CA ALA A 115 17.88 3.16 -20.71
C ALA A 115 16.62 2.62 -20.00
N VAL A 116 16.10 1.46 -20.44
CA VAL A 116 14.93 0.84 -19.80
C VAL A 116 15.24 0.39 -18.37
N VAL A 117 16.40 -0.24 -18.12
CA VAL A 117 16.83 -0.66 -16.78
C VAL A 117 16.92 0.53 -15.83
N LEU A 118 17.49 1.65 -16.26
CA LEU A 118 17.58 2.88 -15.45
C LEU A 118 16.19 3.47 -15.14
N LEU A 119 15.28 3.48 -16.13
CA LEU A 119 13.91 3.94 -15.93
C LEU A 119 13.14 3.07 -14.93
N VAL A 120 13.23 1.75 -15.07
CA VAL A 120 12.63 0.78 -14.14
C VAL A 120 13.23 0.96 -12.74
N GLN A 121 14.54 1.13 -12.62
CA GLN A 121 15.22 1.36 -11.35
C GLN A 121 14.74 2.65 -10.66
N ALA A 122 14.61 3.74 -11.41
CA ALA A 122 14.10 5.01 -10.89
C ALA A 122 12.63 4.92 -10.45
N LYS A 123 11.79 4.17 -11.17
CA LYS A 123 10.39 3.92 -10.81
C LYS A 123 10.29 3.02 -9.56
N LEU A 124 11.08 1.95 -9.47
CA LEU A 124 11.15 1.07 -8.30
C LEU A 124 11.63 1.81 -7.05
N TRP A 125 12.65 2.66 -7.16
CA TRP A 125 13.10 3.46 -6.03
C TRP A 125 12.00 4.39 -5.50
N ARG A 126 11.27 5.06 -6.42
CA ARG A 126 10.10 5.87 -6.05
C ARG A 126 8.99 5.03 -5.42
N TYR A 127 8.72 3.86 -5.98
CA TYR A 127 7.73 2.91 -5.46
C TYR A 127 8.05 2.53 -4.01
N TRP A 128 9.27 2.06 -3.73
CA TRP A 128 9.70 1.67 -2.39
C TRP A 128 9.72 2.84 -1.40
N LYS A 129 10.07 4.05 -1.87
CA LYS A 129 10.01 5.27 -1.04
C LYS A 129 8.57 5.56 -0.60
N VAL A 130 7.60 5.43 -1.52
CA VAL A 130 6.18 5.68 -1.23
C VAL A 130 5.60 4.56 -0.36
N GLU A 131 5.94 3.30 -0.64
CA GLU A 131 5.53 2.15 0.18
C GLU A 131 5.99 2.32 1.63
N GLY A 132 7.26 2.71 1.83
CA GLY A 132 7.78 2.98 3.17
C GLY A 132 7.06 4.14 3.88
N GLN A 133 6.59 5.16 3.15
CA GLN A 133 5.76 6.23 3.72
C GLN A 133 4.35 5.73 4.06
N LEU A 134 3.75 4.96 3.17
CA LEU A 134 2.41 4.40 3.34
C LEU A 134 2.35 3.44 4.54
N GLN A 135 3.36 2.58 4.71
CA GLN A 135 3.45 1.68 5.86
C GLN A 135 3.53 2.44 7.19
N ARG A 136 4.29 3.56 7.23
CA ARG A 136 4.38 4.41 8.43
C ARG A 136 3.05 5.10 8.73
N GLU A 137 2.38 5.63 7.71
CA GLU A 137 1.07 6.26 7.88
C GLU A 137 0.00 5.23 8.27
N ARG A 138 0.02 4.03 7.70
CA ARG A 138 -0.87 2.93 8.08
C ARG A 138 -0.69 2.53 9.55
N ALA A 139 0.55 2.50 10.05
CA ALA A 139 0.82 2.24 11.46
C ALA A 139 0.26 3.35 12.37
N ALA A 140 0.42 4.62 11.98
CA ALA A 140 -0.16 5.75 12.71
C ALA A 140 -1.70 5.74 12.69
N ALA A 141 -2.30 5.44 11.53
CA ALA A 141 -3.75 5.32 11.37
C ALA A 141 -4.33 4.22 12.27
N ARG A 142 -3.68 3.04 12.34
CA ARG A 142 -4.08 1.97 13.27
C ARG A 142 -4.02 2.42 14.74
N GLY A 143 -3.05 3.25 15.11
CA GLY A 143 -2.97 3.84 16.45
C GLY A 143 -4.16 4.75 16.74
N LEU A 144 -4.53 5.61 15.79
CA LEU A 144 -5.69 6.50 15.90
C LEU A 144 -6.99 5.70 16.04
N THR A 145 -7.23 4.69 15.20
CA THR A 145 -8.43 3.84 15.28
C THR A 145 -8.56 3.17 16.64
N ARG A 146 -7.45 2.72 17.25
CA ARG A 146 -7.45 2.17 18.62
C ARG A 146 -7.81 3.21 19.67
N CYS A 147 -7.28 4.44 19.57
CA CYS A 147 -7.64 5.54 20.48
C CYS A 147 -9.13 5.90 20.37
N VAL A 148 -9.69 5.93 19.16
CA VAL A 148 -11.13 6.13 18.94
C VAL A 148 -11.93 5.00 19.58
N GLN A 149 -11.51 3.74 19.43
CA GLN A 149 -12.17 2.61 20.08
C GLN A 149 -12.08 2.67 21.61
N GLU A 150 -10.92 3.01 22.17
CA GLU A 150 -10.76 3.20 23.63
C GLU A 150 -11.65 4.33 24.15
N LEU A 151 -11.74 5.45 23.43
CA LEU A 151 -12.61 6.58 23.76
C LEU A 151 -14.09 6.16 23.73
N ARG A 152 -14.50 5.38 22.72
CA ARG A 152 -15.86 4.84 22.61
C ARG A 152 -16.20 3.84 23.72
N MET A 153 -15.23 3.10 24.24
CA MET A 153 -15.44 2.11 25.31
C MET A 153 -15.36 2.73 26.72
N LYS A 154 -14.52 3.75 26.93
CA LYS A 154 -14.28 4.36 28.26
C LYS A 154 -15.14 5.60 28.55
N GLY A 155 -15.66 6.25 27.50
CA GLY A 155 -16.51 7.42 27.65
C GLY A 155 -15.87 8.54 28.46
N ALA A 156 -16.54 8.99 29.52
CA ALA A 156 -16.09 10.10 30.38
C ALA A 156 -14.87 9.75 31.26
N SER A 157 -14.51 8.47 31.41
CA SER A 157 -13.31 8.04 32.13
C SER A 157 -12.04 8.07 31.26
N PHE A 158 -12.15 8.53 30.02
CA PHE A 158 -11.02 8.63 29.13
C PHE A 158 -10.14 9.84 29.48
N ASP A 159 -8.85 9.61 29.63
CA ASP A 159 -7.90 10.69 29.91
C ASP A 159 -7.65 11.53 28.65
N LEU A 160 -8.15 12.76 28.65
CA LEU A 160 -8.01 13.72 27.56
C LEU A 160 -6.55 14.11 27.28
N SER A 161 -5.62 13.86 28.22
CA SER A 161 -4.19 14.11 28.02
C SER A 161 -3.51 13.03 27.17
N LYS A 162 -4.19 11.89 26.94
CA LYS A 162 -3.69 10.78 26.14
C LYS A 162 -3.84 11.09 24.65
N GLU A 163 -2.89 11.83 24.11
CA GLU A 163 -2.86 12.11 22.67
C GLU A 163 -2.71 10.81 21.86
N PRO A 164 -3.43 10.67 20.72
CA PRO A 164 -3.16 9.58 19.80
C PRO A 164 -1.69 9.70 19.42
N ASN A 165 -0.94 8.62 19.53
CA ASN A 165 0.52 8.65 19.38
C ASN A 165 0.89 9.10 17.95
N LYS A 166 0.97 10.42 17.74
CA LYS A 166 1.31 11.10 16.51
C LYS A 166 2.82 10.98 16.34
N GLY A 167 3.26 9.81 15.91
CA GLY A 167 4.58 9.64 15.34
C GLY A 167 5.75 9.48 16.32
N LYS A 168 5.53 9.29 17.64
CA LYS A 168 6.64 8.78 18.46
C LYS A 168 6.84 7.32 18.12
N ARG A 169 7.85 7.11 17.27
CA ARG A 169 8.50 5.84 16.94
C ARG A 169 8.59 5.01 18.22
N LEU A 170 7.63 4.11 18.44
CA LEU A 170 7.85 2.98 19.30
C LEU A 170 8.97 2.22 18.57
N LYS A 171 10.21 2.45 19.01
CA LYS A 171 11.33 1.56 18.74
C LYS A 171 10.93 0.26 19.40
N SER A 172 10.07 -0.50 18.73
CA SER A 172 9.91 -1.90 19.03
C SER A 172 11.29 -2.47 18.76
N SER A 173 11.96 -2.85 19.83
CA SER A 173 13.16 -3.68 19.84
C SER A 173 12.78 -5.08 19.36
N SER A 174 12.13 -5.17 18.20
CA SER A 174 12.10 -6.43 17.49
C SER A 174 13.44 -6.51 16.79
N VAL A 175 14.31 -7.34 17.34
CA VAL A 175 15.48 -7.87 16.65
C VAL A 175 14.95 -8.77 15.53
N GLU A 176 14.26 -8.18 14.55
CA GLU A 176 14.25 -8.77 13.23
C GLU A 176 15.70 -8.66 12.79
N ILE A 177 16.38 -9.80 12.67
CA ILE A 177 17.64 -9.96 11.95
C ILE A 177 17.31 -9.60 10.50
N LYS A 178 17.17 -8.30 10.26
CA LYS A 178 16.75 -7.75 9.00
C LYS A 178 18.02 -7.70 8.20
N TRP A 179 18.22 -8.74 7.40
CA TRP A 179 19.26 -8.78 6.38
C TRP A 179 18.98 -7.64 5.40
N GLY A 180 19.42 -6.43 5.74
CA GLY A 180 19.33 -5.22 4.94
C GLY A 180 19.72 -5.48 3.48
N PRO A 181 20.87 -6.11 3.19
CA PRO A 181 21.25 -6.41 1.81
C PRO A 181 20.32 -7.42 1.12
N LEU A 182 19.76 -8.40 1.84
CA LEU A 182 18.84 -9.38 1.25
C LEU A 182 17.47 -8.75 0.93
N THR A 183 16.96 -7.90 1.82
CA THR A 183 15.72 -7.14 1.57
C THR A 183 15.90 -6.13 0.44
N TRP A 184 17.07 -5.49 0.36
CA TRP A 184 17.44 -4.63 -0.75
C TRP A 184 17.51 -5.42 -2.06
N CYS A 185 18.21 -6.55 -2.08
CA CYS A 185 18.30 -7.40 -3.26
C CYS A 185 16.90 -7.85 -3.70
N SER A 186 16.05 -8.28 -2.76
CA SER A 186 14.65 -8.65 -3.00
C SER A 186 13.85 -7.53 -3.68
N HIS A 187 14.03 -6.29 -3.24
CA HIS A 187 13.38 -5.09 -3.78
C HIS A 187 13.85 -4.74 -5.21
N TYR A 188 15.08 -5.12 -5.58
CA TYR A 188 15.69 -4.82 -6.89
C TYR A 188 15.87 -6.06 -7.78
N ARG A 189 15.29 -7.22 -7.42
CA ARG A 189 15.34 -8.46 -8.21
C ARG A 189 14.93 -8.26 -9.66
N LEU A 190 13.90 -7.45 -9.90
CA LEU A 190 13.42 -7.16 -11.25
C LEU A 190 14.47 -6.43 -12.09
N SER A 191 15.10 -5.38 -11.54
CA SER A 191 16.17 -4.65 -12.23
C SER A 191 17.39 -5.53 -12.48
N LEU A 192 17.77 -6.37 -11.52
CA LEU A 192 18.86 -7.33 -11.67
C LEU A 192 18.56 -8.33 -12.78
N PHE A 193 17.34 -8.85 -12.84
CA PHE A 193 16.89 -9.76 -13.90
C PHE A 193 16.96 -9.11 -15.28
N LEU A 194 16.46 -7.88 -15.43
CA LEU A 194 16.52 -7.13 -16.70
C LEU A 194 17.97 -6.85 -17.12
N ALA A 195 18.84 -6.46 -16.19
CA ALA A 195 20.26 -6.24 -16.45
C ALA A 195 20.97 -7.52 -16.89
N SER A 196 20.69 -8.65 -16.23
CA SER A 196 21.22 -9.96 -16.62
C SER A 196 20.74 -10.37 -18.02
N PHE A 197 19.46 -10.18 -18.33
CA PHE A 197 18.92 -10.47 -19.66
C PHE A 197 19.56 -9.59 -20.74
N ALA A 198 19.78 -8.30 -20.46
CA ALA A 198 20.49 -7.41 -21.37
C ALA A 198 21.94 -7.87 -21.62
N GLY A 199 22.65 -8.31 -20.57
CA GLY A 199 24.00 -8.87 -20.71
C GLY A 199 24.02 -10.15 -21.55
N LEU A 200 23.07 -11.05 -21.33
CA LEU A 200 22.89 -12.25 -22.16
C LEU A 200 22.59 -11.87 -23.62
N ALA A 201 21.73 -10.87 -23.85
CA ALA A 201 21.40 -10.42 -25.19
C ALA A 201 22.62 -9.90 -25.95
N LEU A 202 23.52 -9.16 -25.28
CA LEU A 202 24.79 -8.71 -25.87
C LEU A 202 25.71 -9.89 -26.23
N LEU A 203 25.77 -10.92 -25.38
CA LEU A 203 26.52 -12.14 -25.66
C LEU A 203 25.92 -12.91 -26.85
N SER A 204 24.59 -12.99 -26.93
CA SER A 204 23.89 -13.62 -28.06
C SER A 204 24.14 -12.88 -29.38
N CYS A 205 24.23 -11.55 -29.38
CA CYS A 205 24.61 -10.77 -30.57
C CYS A 205 26.00 -11.19 -31.09
N ARG A 206 26.97 -11.33 -30.19
CA ARG A 206 28.32 -11.78 -30.53
C ARG A 206 28.32 -13.18 -31.15
N LEU A 207 27.61 -14.11 -30.52
CA LEU A 207 27.56 -15.50 -30.99
C LEU A 207 26.87 -15.62 -32.34
N LEU A 208 25.72 -14.95 -32.54
CA LEU A 208 24.97 -15.00 -33.79
C LEU A 208 25.71 -14.39 -34.98
N LEU A 209 26.43 -13.28 -34.77
CA LEU A 209 27.18 -12.64 -35.87
C LEU A 209 28.56 -13.27 -36.12
N CYS A 210 29.17 -13.93 -35.13
CA CYS A 210 30.51 -14.52 -35.29
C CYS A 210 30.49 -16.05 -35.43
N SER A 211 29.31 -16.68 -35.50
CA SER A 211 29.10 -18.08 -35.94
C SER A 211 28.88 -18.20 -37.45
#